data_AF-A0A7J2X1J1-F1
#
_entry.id   AF-A0A7J2X1J1-F1
#
_cell.length_a   1.000
_cell.length_b   1.000
_cell.length_c   1.000
_cell.angle_alpha   90.00
_cell.angle_beta   90.00
_cell.angle_gamma   90.00
#
_symmetry.space_group_name_H-M   'P 1'
#
loop_
_entity.id
_entity.type
_entity.pdbx_description
1 polymer ?
#
loop_
_entity_poly.entity_id
_entity_poly.type
_entity_poly.pdbx_seq_one_letter_code
_entity_poly.pdbx_strand_id
1 'polypeptide(L)'
;MKKLVLYIPQGRRSSDIRDIREMLKREAHSLNLRYEERRSIEDYLMVYYEDDETSTFIYLEDENDSLDNIRMMVRVLALIASSMSEEKTEEMVVET
;
A
#
# COMPACT_ATOMS: atom_id res chain seq x y z
N MET A 1 -10.12 4.04 7.81
CA MET A 1 -8.77 4.06 8.43
C MET A 1 -7.76 3.53 7.43
N LYS A 2 -6.73 4.32 7.10
CA LYS A 2 -5.76 4.01 6.03
C LYS A 2 -4.80 2.88 6.44
N LYS A 3 -4.51 1.96 5.53
CA LYS A 3 -3.74 0.73 5.75
C LYS A 3 -2.75 0.48 4.64
N LEU A 4 -1.65 -0.18 4.99
CA LEU A 4 -0.68 -0.76 4.08
C LEU A 4 -0.73 -2.28 4.22
N VAL A 5 -1.14 -2.99 3.17
CA VAL A 5 -1.39 -4.43 3.19
C VAL A 5 -0.40 -5.15 2.28
N LEU A 6 0.39 -6.06 2.84
CA LEU A 6 1.27 -6.95 2.07
C LEU A 6 0.52 -8.25 1.75
N TYR A 7 0.26 -8.51 0.48
CA TYR A 7 -0.32 -9.76 -0.01
C TYR A 7 0.79 -10.71 -0.41
N ILE A 8 0.84 -11.85 0.28
CA ILE A 8 1.91 -12.84 0.19
C ILE A 8 1.38 -14.08 -0.54
N PRO A 9 2.00 -14.49 -1.67
CA PRO A 9 1.68 -15.74 -2.34
C PRO A 9 1.72 -16.93 -1.38
N GLN A 10 0.78 -17.86 -1.50
CA GLN A 10 0.71 -19.04 -0.61
C GLN A 10 2.00 -19.88 -0.64
N GLY A 11 2.68 -19.96 -1.78
CA GLY A 11 3.92 -20.72 -1.95
C GLY A 11 5.19 -20.04 -1.42
N ARG A 12 5.14 -18.75 -1.06
CA ARG A 12 6.33 -17.98 -0.69
C ARG A 12 6.69 -18.13 0.78
N ARG A 13 7.97 -18.39 1.09
CA ARG A 13 8.42 -18.55 2.48
C ARG A 13 8.54 -17.18 3.13
N SER A 14 8.27 -17.15 4.43
CA SER A 14 8.33 -15.92 5.24
C SER A 14 9.74 -15.33 5.34
N SER A 15 10.78 -16.16 5.15
CA SER A 15 12.18 -15.74 5.09
C SER A 15 12.48 -14.85 3.90
N ASP A 16 11.84 -15.13 2.76
CA ASP A 16 12.19 -14.56 1.45
C ASP A 16 11.70 -13.12 1.32
N ILE A 17 10.75 -12.73 2.17
CA ILE A 17 10.12 -11.40 2.18
C ILE A 17 10.37 -10.64 3.48
N ARG A 18 11.31 -11.11 4.31
CA ARG A 18 11.57 -10.53 5.64
C ARG A 18 11.94 -9.05 5.53
N ASP A 19 12.83 -8.70 4.61
CA ASP A 19 13.31 -7.33 4.47
C ASP A 19 12.22 -6.40 3.93
N ILE A 20 11.39 -6.90 3.01
CA ILE A 20 10.21 -6.19 2.52
C ILE A 20 9.22 -5.94 3.67
N ARG A 21 8.91 -6.95 4.47
CA ARG A 21 8.04 -6.83 5.65
C ARG A 21 8.53 -5.77 6.62
N GLU A 22 9.81 -5.82 7.01
CA GLU A 22 10.37 -4.88 7.98
C GLU A 22 10.42 -3.45 7.42
N MET A 23 10.71 -3.30 6.13
CA MET A 23 10.63 -2.00 5.44
C MET A 23 9.18 -1.47 5.44
N LEU A 24 8.20 -2.28 5.05
CA LEU A 24 6.79 -1.85 4.99
C LEU A 24 6.22 -1.51 6.36
N LYS A 25 6.60 -2.22 7.43
CA LYS A 25 6.23 -1.86 8.81
C LYS A 25 6.74 -0.47 9.20
N ARG A 26 8.00 -0.16 8.86
CA ARG A 26 8.60 1.15 9.13
C ARG A 26 7.92 2.25 8.33
N GLU A 27 7.64 2.01 7.05
CA GLU A 27 6.95 2.97 6.20
C GLU A 27 5.51 3.20 6.67
N ALA A 28 4.76 2.13 6.97
CA ALA A 28 3.42 2.25 7.53
C ALA A 28 3.42 3.08 8.82
N HIS A 29 4.36 2.83 9.74
CA HIS A 29 4.52 3.65 10.94
C HIS A 29 4.83 5.12 10.60
N SER A 30 5.74 5.39 9.66
CA SER A 30 6.11 6.76 9.26
C SER A 30 4.97 7.54 8.60
N LEU A 31 4.07 6.82 7.91
CA LEU A 31 2.92 7.38 7.20
C LEU A 31 1.63 7.34 8.05
N ASN A 32 1.72 6.92 9.32
CA ASN A 32 0.57 6.74 10.21
C ASN A 32 -0.52 5.81 9.63
N LEU A 33 -0.09 4.72 9.00
CA LEU A 33 -0.93 3.68 8.40
C LEU A 33 -0.90 2.42 9.27
N ARG A 34 -2.00 1.66 9.26
CA ARG A 34 -2.00 0.32 9.83
C ARG A 34 -1.34 -0.67 8.87
N TYR A 35 -0.39 -1.45 9.37
CA TYR A 35 0.19 -2.55 8.61
C TYR A 35 -0.63 -3.83 8.76
N GLU A 36 -0.89 -4.53 7.65
CA GLU A 36 -1.52 -5.86 7.64
C GLU A 36 -0.79 -6.81 6.66
N GLU A 37 -0.82 -8.11 6.95
CA GLU A 37 -0.37 -9.17 6.03
C GLU A 37 -1.56 -10.03 5.66
N ARG A 38 -1.70 -10.34 4.37
CA ARG A 38 -2.74 -11.24 3.85
C ARG A 38 -2.11 -12.31 2.95
N ARG A 39 -2.74 -13.48 2.92
CA ARG A 39 -2.36 -14.53 1.96
C ARG A 39 -3.12 -14.31 0.66
N SER A 40 -2.41 -14.39 -0.46
CA SER A 40 -2.97 -14.29 -1.80
C SER A 40 -2.92 -15.63 -2.51
N ILE A 41 -3.94 -15.91 -3.33
CA ILE A 41 -3.93 -17.02 -4.30
C ILE A 41 -3.05 -16.70 -5.51
N GLU A 42 -2.75 -15.42 -5.72
CA GLU A 42 -1.83 -14.96 -6.75
C GLU A 42 -0.40 -15.43 -6.47
N ASP A 43 0.38 -15.63 -7.52
CA ASP A 43 1.77 -16.10 -7.48
C ASP A 43 2.79 -14.95 -7.29
N TYR A 44 2.35 -13.70 -7.42
CA TYR A 44 3.17 -12.50 -7.24
C TYR A 44 2.88 -11.76 -5.93
N LEU A 45 3.91 -11.05 -5.45
CA LEU A 45 3.82 -10.26 -4.22
C LEU A 45 3.18 -8.91 -4.53
N MET A 46 2.27 -8.45 -3.68
CA MET A 46 1.64 -7.14 -3.86
C MET A 46 1.64 -6.32 -2.58
N VAL A 47 1.76 -5.00 -2.74
CA VAL A 47 1.56 -4.05 -1.65
C VAL A 47 0.38 -3.16 -2.00
N TYR A 48 -0.63 -3.15 -1.13
CA TYR A 48 -1.79 -2.29 -1.25
C TYR A 48 -1.70 -1.15 -0.25
N TYR A 49 -2.09 0.03 -0.71
CA TYR A 49 -2.63 1.06 0.16
C TYR A 49 -4.16 0.94 0.11
N GLU A 50 -4.79 0.64 1.25
CA GLU A 50 -6.25 0.53 1.38
C GLU A 50 -6.74 1.64 2.31
N ASP A 51 -7.79 2.36 1.92
CA ASP A 51 -8.62 3.15 2.83
C ASP A 51 -10.08 2.69 2.80
N ASP A 52 -11.00 3.48 3.36
CA ASP A 52 -12.40 3.06 3.47
C ASP A 52 -13.15 3.12 2.11
N GLU A 53 -12.57 3.78 1.10
CA GLU A 53 -13.23 4.07 -0.18
C GLU A 53 -12.43 3.58 -1.40
N THR A 54 -11.11 3.52 -1.29
CA THR A 54 -10.20 3.22 -2.39
C THR A 54 -9.09 2.26 -1.98
N SER A 55 -8.69 1.43 -2.94
CA SER A 55 -7.55 0.53 -2.83
C SER A 55 -6.67 0.73 -4.04
N THR A 56 -5.40 1.06 -3.82
CA THR A 56 -4.38 1.17 -4.86
C THR A 56 -3.23 0.23 -4.53
N PHE A 57 -2.56 -0.32 -5.54
CA PHE A 57 -1.56 -1.36 -5.32
C PHE A 57 -0.35 -1.25 -6.24
N ILE A 58 0.72 -1.91 -5.83
CA ILE A 58 1.89 -2.20 -6.67
C ILE A 58 2.12 -3.71 -6.73
N TYR A 59 2.37 -4.20 -7.94
CA TYR A 59 2.91 -5.54 -8.16
C TYR A 59 4.43 -5.51 -7.97
N LEU A 60 4.95 -6.52 -7.31
CA LEU A 60 6.39 -6.75 -7.12
C LEU A 60 6.74 -7.98 -7.96
N GLU A 61 6.98 -7.76 -9.25
CA GLU A 61 7.20 -8.82 -10.24
C GLU A 61 8.58 -9.48 -10.11
N ASP A 62 9.60 -8.76 -9.62
CA ASP A 62 10.97 -9.24 -9.61
C ASP A 62 11.54 -9.40 -8.19
N GLU A 63 12.31 -10.45 -7.97
CA GLU A 63 13.12 -10.64 -6.76
C GLU A 63 14.26 -9.60 -6.68
N ASN A 64 14.52 -8.88 -7.77
CA ASN A 64 15.49 -7.80 -7.89
C ASN A 64 14.92 -6.40 -7.68
N ASP A 65 13.62 -6.24 -7.40
CA ASP A 65 13.10 -4.93 -7.04
C ASP A 65 13.78 -4.46 -5.75
N SER A 66 14.65 -3.45 -5.88
CA SER A 66 15.41 -2.94 -4.75
C SER A 66 14.43 -2.46 -3.67
N LEU A 67 14.76 -2.69 -2.40
CA LEU A 67 13.93 -2.21 -1.29
C LEU A 67 13.71 -0.69 -1.34
N ASP A 68 14.63 0.05 -1.95
CA ASP A 68 14.49 1.50 -2.13
C ASP A 68 13.45 1.84 -3.21
N ASN A 69 13.37 1.06 -4.30
CA ASN A 69 12.33 1.21 -5.31
C ASN A 69 10.95 0.94 -4.73
N ILE A 70 10.80 -0.18 -4.01
CA ILE A 70 9.53 -0.56 -3.36
C ILE A 70 9.11 0.54 -2.38
N ARG A 71 10.04 1.04 -1.56
CA ARG A 71 9.79 2.13 -0.62
C ARG A 71 9.31 3.40 -1.32
N MET A 72 9.99 3.80 -2.39
CA MET A 72 9.63 4.97 -3.17
C MET A 72 8.21 4.82 -3.75
N MET A 73 7.89 3.66 -4.33
CA MET A 73 6.56 3.38 -4.88
C MET A 73 5.47 3.42 -3.81
N VAL A 74 5.71 2.85 -2.62
CA VAL A 74 4.77 2.91 -1.49
C VAL A 74 4.47 4.36 -1.08
N ARG A 75 5.50 5.22 -1.03
CA ARG A 75 5.31 6.63 -0.71
C ARG A 75 4.52 7.37 -1.79
N VAL A 76 4.79 7.09 -3.06
CA VAL A 76 4.03 7.64 -4.18
C VAL A 76 2.56 7.20 -4.09
N LEU A 77 2.29 5.93 -3.83
CA LEU A 77 0.92 5.43 -3.63
C LEU A 77 0.19 6.17 -2.49
N ALA A 78 0.86 6.34 -1.34
CA ALA A 78 0.27 7.04 -0.20
C ALA A 78 -0.02 8.52 -0.48
N LEU A 79 0.83 9.19 -1.28
CA LEU A 79 0.61 10.57 -1.73
C LEU A 79 -0.59 10.67 -2.68
N ILE A 80 -0.69 9.78 -3.67
CA ILE A 80 -1.81 9.74 -4.61
C ILE A 80 -3.12 9.51 -3.85
N ALA A 81 -3.17 8.48 -3.00
CA ALA A 81 -4.38 8.15 -2.26
C ALA A 81 -4.78 9.26 -1.26
N SER A 82 -3.82 9.99 -0.70
CA SER A 82 -4.13 11.15 0.16
C SER A 82 -4.67 12.34 -0.64
N SER A 83 -4.21 12.55 -1.88
CA SER A 83 -4.70 13.62 -2.74
C SER A 83 -6.13 13.34 -3.23
N MET A 84 -6.47 12.08 -3.53
CA MET A 84 -7.82 11.70 -3.93
C MET A 84 -8.85 11.88 -2.80
N SER A 85 -8.43 11.77 -1.54
CA SER A 85 -9.34 11.96 -0.39
C SER A 85 -9.74 13.43 -0.14
N GLU A 86 -9.03 14.40 -0.73
CA GLU A 86 -9.35 15.83 -0.62
C GLU A 86 -10.38 16.29 -1.67
N GLU A 87 -10.65 15.47 -2.69
CA GLU A 87 -11.61 15.78 -3.76
C GLU A 87 -13.04 15.38 -3.36
N LYS A 88 -13.50 15.84 -2.18
CA LYS A 88 -14.89 15.74 -1.74
C LYS A 88 -15.52 17.12 -1.62
N THR A 89 -16.18 17.49 -2.72
CA THR A 89 -17.43 18.25 -2.79
C THR A 89 -17.42 19.64 -2.14
N GLU A 90 -16.97 20.64 -2.91
CA GLU A 90 -17.60 21.96 -2.81
C GLU A 90 -19.06 21.81 -3.30
N GLU A 91 -19.99 21.47 -2.39
CA GLU A 91 -21.41 21.73 -2.64
C GLU A 91 -21.58 23.25 -2.74
N MET A 92 -21.71 23.73 -3.97
CA MET A 92 -22.07 25.10 -4.26
C MET A 92 -23.54 25.30 -3.81
N VAL A 93 -23.72 25.78 -2.59
CA VAL A 93 -25.02 26.22 -2.09
C VAL A 93 -25.41 27.47 -2.90
N VAL A 94 -26.26 27.30 -3.90
CA VAL A 94 -26.94 28.41 -4.56
C VAL A 94 -28.17 28.74 -3.72
N GLU A 95 -28.08 29.77 -2.89
CA GLU A 95 -29.26 30.36 -2.25
C GLU A 95 -30.12 31.02 -3.34
N THR A 96 -31.38 30.58 -3.47
CA THR A 96 -32.40 31.16 -4.35
C THR A 96 -33.37 32.05 -3.58
#